data_AF-A0A9W4R085-F1
#
_entry.id   AF-A0A9W4R085-F1
#
_cell.length_a   1.000
_cell.length_b   1.000
_cell.length_c   1.000
_cell.angle_alpha   90.00
_cell.angle_beta   90.00
_cell.angle_gamma   90.00
#
_symmetry.space_group_name_H-M   'P 1'
#
loop_
_entity.id
_entity.type
_entity.pdbx_description
1 polymer ?
#
loop_
_entity_poly.entity_id
_entity_poly.type
_entity_poly.pdbx_seq_one_letter_code
_entity_poly.pdbx_strand_id
1 'polypeptide(L)' 'MWHYKNLGDAMFADAELAKIKQLAMATNAPLYVKYYAKSGLHCEVLLYFSPHYQSLAALLGATCCKAPNLDELTVL' A
#
# COMPACT_ATOMS: atom_id res chain seq x y z
N MET A 1 -7.14 8.72 10.06
CA MET A 1 -7.11 9.00 8.61
C MET A 1 -6.48 7.81 7.90
N TRP A 2 -6.87 7.51 6.67
CA TRP A 2 -6.18 6.47 5.90
C TRP A 2 -4.82 6.99 5.42
N HIS A 3 -3.91 6.08 5.12
CA HIS A 3 -2.61 6.42 4.55
C HIS A 3 -2.36 5.52 3.34
N TYR A 4 -1.62 6.02 2.37
CA TYR A 4 -1.18 5.23 1.23
C TYR A 4 0.30 5.47 0.92
N LYS A 5 0.92 4.47 0.31
CA LYS A 5 2.28 4.55 -0.23
C LYS A 5 2.24 4.07 -1.67
N ASN A 6 2.70 4.90 -2.59
CA ASN A 6 2.94 4.50 -3.97
C ASN A 6 4.32 3.83 -4.05
N LEU A 7 4.36 2.56 -4.44
CA LEU A 7 5.60 1.81 -4.67
C LEU A 7 6.14 1.99 -6.09
N GLY A 8 5.45 2.79 -6.92
CA GLY A 8 5.77 3.00 -8.31
C GLY A 8 5.37 1.80 -9.17
N ASP A 9 6.09 1.60 -10.26
CA ASP A 9 5.82 0.56 -11.25
C ASP A 9 5.87 -0.85 -10.63
N ALA A 10 4.84 -1.65 -10.92
CA ALA A 10 4.72 -3.03 -10.46
C ALA A 10 5.94 -3.89 -10.78
N MET A 11 6.64 -3.66 -11.90
CA MET A 11 7.86 -4.39 -12.27
C MET A 11 9.02 -4.16 -11.29
N PHE A 12 9.05 -3.02 -10.59
CA PHE A 12 10.14 -2.66 -9.68
C PHE A 12 9.71 -2.67 -8.20
N ALA A 13 8.41 -2.77 -7.93
CA ALA A 13 7.84 -2.68 -6.59
C ALA A 13 8.03 -3.96 -5.74
N ASP A 14 8.36 -5.11 -6.33
CA ASP A 14 8.37 -6.40 -5.63
C ASP A 14 9.29 -6.43 -4.40
N ALA A 15 10.50 -5.88 -4.51
CA ALA A 15 11.47 -5.89 -3.42
C ALA A 15 11.01 -5.01 -2.24
N GLU A 16 10.38 -3.87 -2.51
CA GLU A 16 9.84 -2.99 -1.47
C GLU A 16 8.56 -3.58 -0.87
N LEU A 17 7.67 -4.12 -1.70
CA LEU A 17 6.45 -4.79 -1.27
C LEU A 17 6.75 -5.98 -0.35
N ALA A 18 7.77 -6.79 -0.67
CA ALA A 18 8.19 -7.91 0.17
C ALA A 18 8.64 -7.45 1.57
N LYS A 19 9.43 -6.36 1.65
CA LYS A 19 9.87 -5.78 2.94
C LYS A 19 8.68 -5.29 3.76
N ILE A 20 7.72 -4.61 3.11
CA ILE A 20 6.52 -4.10 3.78
C ILE A 20 5.64 -5.25 4.27
N LYS A 21 5.47 -6.32 3.48
CA LYS A 21 4.75 -7.53 3.89
C LYS A 21 5.35 -8.15 5.15
N GLN A 22 6.68 -8.28 5.23
CA GLN A 22 7.34 -8.81 6.42
C GLN A 22 7.06 -7.97 7.68
N LEU A 23 7.11 -6.64 7.57
CA LEU A 23 6.80 -5.74 8.68
C LEU A 23 5.31 -5.79 9.08
N ALA A 24 4.42 -5.89 8.10
CA ALA A 24 2.99 -6.01 8.35
C ALA A 24 2.64 -7.34 9.03
N MET A 25 3.26 -8.45 8.62
CA MET A 25 3.12 -9.74 9.29
C MET A 25 3.57 -9.68 10.75
N ALA A 26 4.71 -9.04 11.03
CA ALA A 26 5.22 -8.89 12.40
C ALA A 26 4.29 -8.05 13.30
N THR A 27 3.46 -7.19 12.72
CA THR A 27 2.52 -6.31 13.43
C THR A 27 1.06 -6.75 13.31
N ASN A 28 0.81 -7.90 12.67
CA ASN A 28 -0.51 -8.42 12.32
C ASN A 28 -1.39 -7.33 11.66
N ALA A 29 -0.80 -6.55 10.77
CA ALA A 29 -1.43 -5.45 10.06
C ALA A 29 -1.95 -5.92 8.69
N PRO A 30 -3.25 -5.83 8.40
CA PRO A 30 -3.75 -6.08 7.06
C PRO A 30 -3.23 -4.99 6.12
N LEU A 31 -2.61 -5.43 5.02
CA LEU A 31 -2.20 -4.56 3.92
C LEU A 31 -3.25 -4.63 2.84
N TYR A 32 -3.59 -3.47 2.28
CA TYR A 32 -4.50 -3.38 1.15
C TYR A 32 -3.72 -2.87 -0.05
N VAL A 33 -3.83 -3.53 -1.19
CA VAL A 33 -3.15 -3.15 -2.42
C VAL A 33 -4.14 -2.82 -3.51
N LYS A 34 -3.78 -1.83 -4.33
CA LYS A 34 -4.45 -1.50 -5.58
C LYS A 34 -3.40 -1.38 -6.68
N TYR A 35 -3.62 -2.10 -7.77
CA TYR A 35 -2.86 -1.91 -9.00
C TYR A 35 -3.57 -0.84 -9.84
N TYR A 36 -2.91 0.28 -10.04
CA TYR A 36 -3.47 1.43 -10.74
C TYR A 36 -2.78 1.62 -12.09
N ALA A 37 -3.51 1.39 -13.18
CA ALA A 37 -3.02 1.66 -14.52
C ALA A 37 -3.27 3.13 -14.89
N LYS A 38 -2.21 3.94 -14.93
CA LYS A 38 -2.32 5.33 -15.36
C LYS A 38 -2.00 5.40 -16.85
N SER A 39 -3.05 5.37 -17.69
CA SER A 39 -3.00 5.66 -19.15
C SER A 39 -1.65 5.32 -19.82
N GLY A 40 -1.36 4.02 -19.96
CA GLY A 40 -0.08 3.49 -20.43
C GLY A 40 0.00 1.97 -20.21
N LEU A 41 1.17 1.38 -20.49
CA LEU A 41 1.44 -0.06 -20.29
C LEU A 41 1.80 -0.42 -18.83
N HIS A 42 2.07 0.59 -18.00
CA HIS A 42 2.62 0.39 -16.67
C HIS A 42 1.55 0.57 -15.59
N CYS A 43 1.46 -0.42 -14.70
CA CYS A 43 0.63 -0.36 -13.51
C CYS A 43 1.47 0.11 -12.33
N GLU A 44 0.97 1.10 -11.59
CA GLU A 44 1.54 1.49 -10.31
C GLU A 44 0.95 0.63 -9.18
N VAL A 45 1.73 0.38 -8.14
CA VAL A 45 1.29 -0.35 -6.95
C VAL A 45 1.06 0.63 -5.81
N LEU A 46 -0.19 0.77 -5.41
CA LEU A 46 -0.58 1.58 -4.26
C LEU A 46 -0.89 0.66 -3.07
N LEU A 47 -0.14 0.83 -1.98
CA LEU A 47 -0.45 0.22 -0.70
C LEU A 47 -1.26 1.18 0.15
N TYR A 48 -2.28 0.67 0.83
CA TYR A 48 -3.13 1.40 1.75
C TYR A 48 -3.05 0.79 3.14
N PHE A 49 -3.05 1.68 4.14
CA PHE A 49 -3.02 1.37 5.56
C PHE A 49 -4.28 1.94 6.20
N SER A 50 -4.99 1.09 6.94
CA SER A 50 -6.17 1.53 7.67
C SER A 50 -5.76 2.49 8.81
N PRO A 51 -6.69 3.32 9.32
CA PRO A 51 -6.39 4.31 10.35
C PRO A 51 -5.75 3.74 11.62
N HIS A 52 -5.99 2.47 11.94
CA HIS A 52 -5.43 1.80 13.11
C HIS A 52 -3.91 1.56 13.01
N TYR A 53 -3.35 1.56 11.80
CA TYR A 53 -1.93 1.29 11.54
C TYR A 53 -1.16 2.55 11.12
N GLN A 54 -1.59 3.72 11.62
CA GLN A 54 -0.93 5.00 11.32
C GLN A 54 0.57 4.99 11.66
N SER A 55 0.97 4.39 12.78
CA SER A 55 2.38 4.33 13.17
C SER A 55 3.22 3.54 12.18
N LEU A 56 2.70 2.41 11.67
CA LEU A 56 3.36 1.62 10.63
C LEU A 56 3.41 2.40 9.32
N ALA A 57 2.32 3.06 8.95
CA ALA A 57 2.26 3.90 7.75
C ALA A 57 3.29 5.03 7.80
N ALA A 58 3.43 5.71 8.94
CA ALA A 58 4.41 6.77 9.15
C ALA A 58 5.85 6.23 9.07
N LEU A 59 6.13 5.08 9.69
CA LEU A 59 7.43 4.40 9.60
C LEU A 59 7.83 4.10 8.15
N LEU A 60 6.85 3.76 7.30
CA LEU A 60 7.05 3.42 5.90
C LEU A 60 7.03 4.65 4.97
N GLY A 61 6.88 5.86 5.50
CA GLY A 61 6.80 7.09 4.72
C GLY A 61 5.54 7.20 3.86
N ALA A 62 4.43 6.59 4.32
CA ALA A 62 3.13 6.72 3.66
C ALA A 62 2.53 8.12 3.86
N THR A 63 1.72 8.55 2.91
CA THR A 63 1.05 9.86 2.91
C THR A 63 -0.41 9.72 3.35
N CYS A 64 -0.91 10.66 4.14
CA CYS A 64 -2.33 10.73 4.51
C CYS A 64 -3.23 10.83 3.26
N CYS A 65 -4.34 10.10 3.25
CA CYS A 65 -5.34 10.15 2.19
C CYS A 65 -6.77 10.01 2.72
N LYS A 66 -7.73 10.26 1.82
CA LYS A 66 -9.13 9.87 2.04
C LYS A 66 -9.22 8.35 2.05
N ALA A 67 -10.29 7.84 2.66
CA ALA A 67 -10.57 6.41 2.62
C ALA A 67 -10.64 5.94 1.15
N PRO A 68 -9.89 4.89 0.77
CA PRO A 68 -10.02 4.28 -0.55
C PRO A 68 -11.36 3.58 -0.69
N ASN A 69 -11.77 3.31 -1.93
CA ASN A 69 -12.86 2.39 -2.21
C ASN A 69 -12.40 0.96 -1.89
N LEU A 70 -12.92 0.36 -0.82
CA LEU A 70 -12.48 -0.96 -0.33
C LEU A 70 -12.77 -2.07 -1.34
N ASP A 71 -13.81 -1.94 -2.17
CA ASP A 71 -14.17 -2.93 -3.20
C ASP A 71 -13.13 -3.02 -4.33
N GLU A 72 -12.27 -2.00 -4.46
CA GLU A 72 -11.19 -1.95 -5.45
C GLU A 72 -9.84 -2.38 -4.87
N LEU A 73 -9.80 -2.82 -3.61
CA LEU A 73 -8.58 -3.23 -2.92
C LEU A 73 -8.50 -4.75 -2.80
N THR A 74 -7.29 -5.27 -2.93
CA THR A 74 -6.95 -6.65 -2.58
C THR A 74 -6.26 -6.67 -1.22
N VAL A 75 -6.68 -7.56 -0.33
CA VAL A 75 -5.99 -7.79 0.95
C VAL A 75 -4.79 -8.70 0.70
N LEU A 76 -3.62 -8.31 1.22
CA LEU A 76 -2.37 -9.05 1.11
C LEU A 76 -1.98 -9.78 2.39
#